data_AF-A0A433QJ28-F1
#
_entry.id   AF-A0A433QJ28-F1
#
_cell.length_a   1.000
_cell.length_b   1.000
_cell.length_c   1.000
_cell.angle_alpha   90.00
_cell.angle_beta   90.00
_cell.angle_gamma   90.00
#
_symmetry.space_group_name_H-M   'P 1'
#
loop_
_entity.id
_entity.type
_entity.pdbx_description
1 polymer ?
#
loop_
_entity_poly.entity_id
_entity_poly.type
_entity_poly.pdbx_seq_one_letter_code
_entity_poly.pdbx_strand_id
1 'polypeptide(L)'
;MKLSGTLSLVASSLALLESVNAAVDPCTLVSLWPNRWKADGGWEQSKACLENFPFNKAVAQQTLDTVIDTWDSFFVFKDIAARPPKSHLSLKSVDLIKELKALKNKIYKSDFAFQNDIQNIAFSLYDAHLNYEPNCYTSNWYWEQALLLYAPVVNGKQSIKVFDVLKNYIPSVTANLVDCEVVEIDDKPAFKVIVDFAKEKGGKYKDLNVRFNAALMTNHRYDSGKYEEYYGSWQVRHQLPTKPLTKYKLQCPNKKVQTLTLPWIVFAPRSDYNDSASYFSQECAVRAPVQMASKLRQFHEVPSTPIEDPRSLLGKAGPAHVLHQHDVASNYTLITSDEMFLFGYLSKGTGVSHKTGIMHIGTFAPSNITRSMQALNKGLTGFKKLGIEKIILDVQNNGGQFKFIFSCAI
;
A
#
# COMPACT_ATOMS: atom_id res chain seq x y z
N MET A 1 -76.52 52.78 -17.65
CA MET A 1 -75.47 53.77 -17.31
C MET A 1 -74.29 53.00 -16.73
N LYS A 2 -73.06 53.30 -17.18
CA LYS A 2 -71.81 52.56 -16.96
C LYS A 2 -71.26 52.64 -15.52
N LEU A 3 -70.24 51.79 -15.28
CA LEU A 3 -69.16 51.78 -14.26
C LEU A 3 -69.36 50.71 -13.17
N SER A 4 -68.64 49.58 -13.13
CA SER A 4 -67.18 49.25 -13.12
C SER A 4 -66.54 49.25 -11.72
N GLY A 5 -65.86 48.13 -11.41
CA GLY A 5 -64.81 47.98 -10.38
C GLY A 5 -65.32 47.50 -9.02
N THR A 6 -64.73 46.54 -8.30
CA THR A 6 -63.43 45.86 -8.45
C THR A 6 -63.46 44.62 -7.53
N LEU A 7 -63.10 43.44 -8.03
CA LEU A 7 -62.91 42.22 -7.24
C LEU A 7 -61.52 42.30 -6.59
N SER A 8 -61.44 42.32 -5.26
CA SER A 8 -60.16 42.24 -4.54
C SER A 8 -59.92 40.78 -4.13
N LEU A 9 -59.03 40.09 -4.85
CA LEU A 9 -58.46 38.81 -4.42
C LEU A 9 -57.44 39.08 -3.32
N VAL A 10 -57.73 38.64 -2.10
CA VAL A 10 -56.71 38.46 -1.06
C VAL A 10 -55.96 37.17 -1.40
N ALA A 11 -54.90 37.28 -2.19
CA ALA A 11 -53.95 36.20 -2.38
C ALA A 11 -53.11 36.06 -1.10
N SER A 12 -53.30 34.95 -0.40
CA SER A 12 -52.44 34.49 0.69
C SER A 12 -51.00 34.33 0.20
N SER A 13 -50.13 35.24 0.58
CA SER A 13 -48.68 35.07 0.47
C SER A 13 -48.19 34.15 1.59
N LEU A 14 -48.43 32.84 1.47
CA LEU A 14 -47.57 31.87 2.13
C LEU A 14 -46.27 31.83 1.32
N ALA A 15 -45.32 32.68 1.70
CA ALA A 15 -43.93 32.47 1.33
C ALA A 15 -43.49 31.16 1.99
N LEU A 16 -43.47 30.07 1.20
CA LEU A 16 -42.67 28.90 1.50
C LEU A 16 -41.22 29.36 1.59
N LEU A 17 -40.75 29.54 2.82
CA LEU A 17 -39.34 29.40 3.15
C LEU A 17 -38.96 27.95 2.82
N GLU A 18 -38.62 27.69 1.56
CA GLU A 18 -37.70 26.61 1.25
C GLU A 18 -36.37 27.03 1.88
N SER A 19 -36.16 26.60 3.12
CA SER A 19 -34.82 26.49 3.68
C SER A 19 -34.08 25.50 2.80
N VAL A 20 -33.45 26.00 1.74
CA VAL A 20 -32.36 25.29 1.08
C VAL A 20 -31.29 25.19 2.16
N ASN A 21 -31.33 24.11 2.94
CA ASN A 21 -30.17 23.68 3.69
C ASN A 21 -29.09 23.45 2.63
N ALA A 22 -28.25 24.46 2.41
CA ALA A 22 -27.06 24.30 1.59
C ALA A 22 -26.35 23.07 2.15
N ALA A 23 -26.25 22.02 1.33
CA ALA A 23 -25.63 20.78 1.75
C ALA A 23 -24.24 21.12 2.26
N VAL A 24 -23.93 20.73 3.50
CA VAL A 24 -22.62 21.00 4.11
C VAL A 24 -21.55 20.39 3.19
N ASP A 25 -20.52 21.18 2.88
CA ASP A 25 -19.38 20.73 2.09
C ASP A 25 -18.81 19.43 2.69
N PRO A 26 -18.73 18.32 1.92
CA PRO A 26 -18.31 17.04 2.46
C PRO A 26 -16.89 17.04 3.05
N CYS A 27 -15.97 17.84 2.48
CA CYS A 27 -14.61 17.96 2.98
C CYS A 27 -14.52 18.81 4.25
N THR A 28 -15.51 19.68 4.53
CA THR A 28 -15.64 20.33 5.85
C THR A 28 -15.92 19.31 6.95
N LEU A 29 -16.67 18.23 6.68
CA LEU A 29 -16.89 17.19 7.69
C LEU A 29 -15.60 16.41 8.01
N VAL A 30 -14.75 16.20 7.01
CA VAL A 30 -13.43 15.57 7.18
C VAL A 30 -12.47 16.50 7.91
N SER A 31 -12.51 17.81 7.62
CA SER A 31 -11.57 18.75 8.21
C SER A 31 -11.68 18.84 9.73
N LEU A 32 -12.87 18.55 10.27
CA LEU A 32 -13.17 18.55 11.70
C LEU A 32 -12.72 17.28 12.44
N TRP A 33 -12.13 16.30 11.76
CA TRP A 33 -11.68 15.07 12.40
C TRP A 33 -10.52 15.32 13.38
N PRO A 34 -10.61 14.81 14.62
CA PRO A 34 -9.52 14.93 15.57
C PRO A 34 -8.29 14.19 15.03
N ASN A 35 -7.14 14.86 15.03
CA ASN A 35 -5.87 14.30 14.52
C ASN A 35 -5.98 13.76 13.08
N ARG A 36 -6.93 14.25 12.27
CA ARG A 36 -7.15 13.85 10.87
C ARG A 36 -7.46 12.36 10.67
N TRP A 37 -8.06 11.70 11.66
CA TRP A 37 -8.52 10.33 11.49
C TRP A 37 -9.92 10.09 12.05
N LYS A 38 -10.61 9.08 11.51
CA LYS A 38 -11.92 8.65 11.97
C LYS A 38 -12.18 7.18 11.62
N ALA A 39 -12.68 6.40 12.58
CA ALA A 39 -13.14 5.04 12.33
C ALA A 39 -14.63 5.02 11.93
N ASP A 40 -15.53 5.14 12.90
CA ASP A 40 -16.98 5.10 12.66
C ASP A 40 -17.44 6.28 11.79
N GLY A 41 -18.06 5.99 10.65
CA GLY A 41 -18.52 6.99 9.68
C GLY A 41 -17.41 7.68 8.88
N GLY A 42 -16.14 7.32 9.11
CA GLY A 42 -15.00 7.91 8.39
C GLY A 42 -14.97 7.52 6.91
N TRP A 43 -15.39 6.29 6.59
CA TRP A 43 -15.45 5.82 5.21
C TRP A 43 -16.47 6.61 4.37
N GLU A 44 -17.68 6.83 4.90
CA GLU A 44 -18.75 7.56 4.21
C GLU A 44 -18.36 9.01 3.98
N GLN A 45 -17.80 9.66 5.01
CA GLN A 45 -17.36 11.06 4.95
C GLN A 45 -16.16 11.25 4.01
N SER A 46 -15.16 10.35 4.05
CA SER A 46 -14.03 10.39 3.10
C SER A 46 -14.48 10.16 1.67
N LYS A 47 -15.32 9.15 1.42
CA LYS A 47 -15.91 8.90 0.09
C LYS A 47 -16.65 10.14 -0.43
N ALA A 48 -17.48 10.76 0.41
CA ALA A 48 -18.24 11.94 0.01
C ALA A 48 -17.32 13.13 -0.34
N CYS A 49 -16.24 13.36 0.42
CA CYS A 49 -15.23 14.38 0.09
C CYS A 49 -14.49 14.06 -1.22
N LEU A 50 -13.96 12.85 -1.38
CA LEU A 50 -13.23 12.43 -2.59
C LEU A 50 -14.11 12.51 -3.85
N GLU A 51 -15.39 12.15 -3.74
CA GLU A 51 -16.33 12.19 -4.87
C GLU A 51 -16.94 13.59 -5.12
N ASN A 52 -16.66 14.59 -4.28
CA ASN A 52 -17.25 15.94 -4.40
C ASN A 52 -16.68 16.74 -5.59
N PHE A 53 -15.51 16.35 -6.10
CA PHE A 53 -14.83 17.07 -7.18
C PHE A 53 -15.41 16.68 -8.55
N PRO A 54 -16.01 17.61 -9.30
CA PRO A 54 -16.66 17.32 -10.56
C PRO A 54 -15.64 16.92 -11.63
N PHE A 55 -16.01 15.98 -12.49
CA PHE A 55 -15.20 15.59 -13.64
C PHE A 55 -15.05 16.74 -14.64
N ASN A 56 -13.82 17.18 -14.89
CA ASN A 56 -13.51 18.18 -15.91
C ASN A 56 -12.92 17.50 -17.16
N LYS A 57 -13.69 17.47 -18.25
CA LYS A 57 -13.27 16.80 -19.49
C LYS A 57 -12.00 17.38 -20.11
N ALA A 58 -11.78 18.69 -20.02
CA ALA A 58 -10.59 19.31 -20.61
C ALA A 58 -9.33 18.92 -19.84
N VAL A 59 -9.38 19.00 -18.50
CA VAL A 59 -8.29 18.54 -17.62
C VAL A 59 -8.04 17.05 -17.84
N ALA A 60 -9.09 16.22 -17.78
CA ALA A 60 -8.96 14.77 -17.98
C ALA A 60 -8.33 14.40 -19.34
N GLN A 61 -8.66 15.14 -20.40
CA GLN A 61 -8.05 14.93 -21.71
C GLN A 61 -6.55 15.24 -21.68
N GLN A 62 -6.16 16.37 -21.08
CA GLN A 62 -4.76 16.76 -20.91
C GLN A 62 -3.98 15.78 -20.03
N THR A 63 -4.57 15.31 -18.94
CA THR A 63 -4.02 14.28 -18.05
C THR A 63 -3.78 12.99 -18.85
N LEU A 64 -4.77 12.51 -19.62
CA LEU A 64 -4.63 11.30 -20.43
C LEU A 64 -3.56 11.46 -21.52
N ASP A 65 -3.49 12.61 -22.19
CA ASP A 65 -2.47 12.87 -23.21
C ASP A 65 -1.07 12.80 -22.60
N THR A 66 -0.86 13.46 -21.46
CA THR A 66 0.41 13.42 -20.72
C THR A 66 0.79 11.99 -20.31
N VAL A 67 -0.16 11.24 -19.72
CA VAL A 67 0.08 9.87 -19.24
C VAL A 67 0.36 8.92 -20.40
N ILE A 68 -0.42 9.01 -21.48
CA ILE A 68 -0.24 8.19 -22.68
C ILE A 68 1.12 8.47 -23.30
N ASP A 69 1.49 9.73 -23.53
CA ASP A 69 2.75 10.08 -24.17
C ASP A 69 3.95 9.65 -23.30
N THR A 70 3.84 9.82 -21.98
CA THR A 70 4.89 9.42 -21.03
C THR A 70 5.07 7.89 -21.03
N TRP A 71 3.99 7.13 -20.85
CA TRP A 71 4.13 5.67 -20.76
C TRP A 71 4.40 5.03 -22.12
N ASP A 72 3.93 5.62 -23.22
CA ASP A 72 4.29 5.16 -24.55
C ASP A 72 5.78 5.41 -24.82
N SER A 73 6.35 6.52 -24.36
CA SER A 73 7.76 6.81 -24.60
C SER A 73 8.72 6.04 -23.67
N PHE A 74 8.34 5.85 -22.41
CA PHE A 74 9.29 5.41 -21.37
C PHE A 74 9.01 4.03 -20.78
N PHE A 75 7.80 3.48 -20.90
CA PHE A 75 7.54 2.12 -20.43
C PHE A 75 7.97 1.10 -21.47
N VAL A 76 9.14 0.49 -21.25
CA VAL A 76 9.76 -0.43 -22.22
C VAL A 76 9.09 -1.80 -22.31
N PHE A 77 8.23 -2.17 -21.34
CA PHE A 77 7.62 -3.51 -21.25
C PHE A 77 6.18 -3.58 -21.77
N LYS A 78 5.73 -2.62 -22.59
CA LYS A 78 4.34 -2.56 -23.12
C LYS A 78 3.95 -3.81 -23.89
N ASP A 79 4.85 -4.32 -24.72
CA ASP A 79 4.64 -5.49 -25.57
C ASP A 79 4.51 -6.79 -24.75
N ILE A 80 5.35 -6.93 -23.71
CA ILE A 80 5.27 -8.03 -22.74
C ILE A 80 3.98 -7.91 -21.91
N ALA A 81 3.60 -6.71 -21.49
CA ALA A 81 2.35 -6.49 -20.78
C ALA A 81 1.12 -6.85 -21.62
N ALA A 82 1.12 -6.47 -22.90
CA ALA A 82 0.04 -6.76 -23.83
C ALA A 82 -0.01 -8.23 -24.25
N ARG A 83 1.10 -8.95 -24.19
CA ARG A 83 1.22 -10.38 -24.56
C ARG A 83 2.16 -11.09 -23.60
N PRO A 84 1.73 -11.32 -22.34
CA PRO A 84 2.60 -11.92 -21.34
C PRO A 84 3.02 -13.33 -21.78
N PRO A 85 4.29 -13.72 -21.55
CA PRO A 85 4.75 -15.05 -21.89
C PRO A 85 3.97 -16.09 -21.09
N LYS A 86 3.72 -17.26 -21.70
CA LYS A 86 3.16 -18.40 -20.98
C LYS A 86 4.10 -18.75 -19.83
N SER A 87 3.63 -18.54 -18.61
CA SER A 87 4.39 -18.75 -17.39
C SER A 87 3.44 -19.08 -16.24
N HIS A 88 4.01 -19.52 -15.13
CA HIS A 88 3.26 -19.78 -13.89
C HIS A 88 2.81 -18.47 -13.18
N LEU A 89 3.23 -17.29 -13.65
CA LEU A 89 3.10 -16.02 -12.92
C LEU A 89 1.68 -15.40 -12.94
N SER A 90 0.67 -16.07 -13.49
CA SER A 90 -0.73 -15.61 -13.50
C SER A 90 -0.86 -14.11 -13.86
N LEU A 91 -0.31 -13.72 -15.02
CA LEU A 91 -0.31 -12.33 -15.49
C LEU A 91 -1.50 -12.07 -16.41
N LYS A 92 -2.17 -10.93 -16.19
CA LYS A 92 -3.22 -10.44 -17.08
C LYS A 92 -2.57 -9.82 -18.32
N SER A 93 -3.19 -10.04 -19.48
CA SER A 93 -2.89 -9.32 -20.72
C SER A 93 -3.45 -7.90 -20.60
N VAL A 94 -2.58 -6.89 -20.69
CA VAL A 94 -2.95 -5.48 -20.55
C VAL A 94 -2.31 -4.68 -21.69
N ASP A 95 -3.14 -4.22 -22.63
CA ASP A 95 -2.70 -3.27 -23.65
C ASP A 95 -2.83 -1.86 -23.07
N LEU A 96 -1.77 -1.43 -22.38
CA LEU A 96 -1.72 -0.20 -21.59
C LEU A 96 -2.22 1.02 -22.37
N ILE A 97 -1.71 1.22 -23.59
CA ILE A 97 -2.01 2.41 -24.38
C ILE A 97 -3.44 2.34 -24.93
N LYS A 98 -3.92 1.16 -25.32
CA LYS A 98 -5.31 0.98 -25.77
C LYS A 98 -6.30 1.21 -24.63
N GLU A 99 -6.03 0.69 -23.44
CA GLU A 99 -6.90 0.87 -22.27
C GLU A 99 -6.98 2.35 -21.87
N LEU A 100 -5.86 3.08 -21.85
CA LEU A 100 -5.85 4.52 -21.58
C LEU A 100 -6.60 5.33 -22.65
N LYS A 101 -6.39 5.02 -23.94
CA LYS A 101 -7.12 5.69 -25.03
C LYS A 101 -8.62 5.48 -24.95
N ALA A 102 -9.08 4.33 -24.45
CA ALA A 102 -10.50 4.06 -24.23
C ALA A 102 -11.12 5.00 -23.19
N LEU A 103 -10.35 5.47 -22.20
CA LEU A 103 -10.84 6.38 -21.17
C LEU A 103 -11.22 7.77 -21.72
N LYS A 104 -10.64 8.20 -22.85
CA LYS A 104 -10.95 9.51 -23.48
C LYS A 104 -12.42 9.69 -23.84
N ASN A 105 -13.12 8.58 -24.09
CA ASN A 105 -14.53 8.57 -24.48
C ASN A 105 -15.49 8.39 -23.28
N LYS A 106 -14.96 8.15 -22.08
CA LYS A 106 -15.78 7.89 -20.89
C LYS A 106 -16.11 9.19 -20.17
N ILE A 107 -17.35 9.32 -19.70
CA ILE A 107 -17.80 10.40 -18.83
C ILE A 107 -17.86 9.85 -17.40
N TYR A 108 -17.26 10.59 -16.47
CA TYR A 108 -17.18 10.20 -15.07
C TYR A 108 -18.09 11.07 -14.21
N LYS A 109 -18.53 10.50 -13.08
CA LYS A 109 -19.31 11.24 -12.07
C LYS A 109 -18.47 12.25 -11.29
N SER A 110 -17.19 11.93 -11.07
CA SER A 110 -16.23 12.74 -10.33
C SER A 110 -14.84 12.59 -10.94
N ASP A 111 -13.98 13.55 -10.67
CA ASP A 111 -12.56 13.47 -11.04
C ASP A 111 -11.89 12.28 -10.33
N PHE A 112 -12.20 12.03 -9.06
CA PHE A 112 -11.75 10.84 -8.32
C PHE A 112 -11.98 9.51 -9.06
N ALA A 113 -13.17 9.33 -9.65
CA ALA A 113 -13.48 8.12 -10.40
C ALA A 113 -12.64 7.98 -11.67
N PHE A 114 -12.34 9.10 -12.35
CA PHE A 114 -11.47 9.14 -13.52
C PHE A 114 -10.02 8.77 -13.14
N GLN A 115 -9.49 9.39 -12.09
CA GLN A 115 -8.12 9.17 -11.62
C GLN A 115 -7.90 7.73 -11.15
N ASN A 116 -8.88 7.15 -10.46
CA ASN A 116 -8.85 5.75 -10.06
C ASN A 116 -8.81 4.77 -11.23
N ASP A 117 -9.49 5.08 -12.35
CA ASP A 117 -9.46 4.21 -13.52
C ASP A 117 -8.07 4.18 -14.16
N ILE A 118 -7.36 5.31 -14.22
CA ILE A 118 -5.95 5.35 -14.67
C ILE A 118 -5.08 4.51 -13.73
N GLN A 119 -5.24 4.69 -12.42
CA GLN A 119 -4.49 3.90 -11.42
C GLN A 119 -4.77 2.40 -11.52
N ASN A 120 -6.03 2.01 -11.73
CA ASN A 120 -6.41 0.60 -11.86
C ASN A 120 -5.79 -0.04 -13.12
N ILE A 121 -5.70 0.69 -14.24
CA ILE A 121 -4.99 0.22 -15.43
C ILE A 121 -3.51 0.00 -15.09
N ALA A 122 -2.84 0.98 -14.47
CA ALA A 122 -1.45 0.87 -14.06
C ALA A 122 -1.21 -0.36 -13.15
N PHE A 123 -2.03 -0.52 -12.12
CA PHE A 123 -1.88 -1.61 -11.14
C PHE A 123 -2.19 -2.99 -11.73
N SER A 124 -2.98 -3.06 -12.81
CA SER A 124 -3.26 -4.32 -13.49
C SER A 124 -2.05 -4.91 -14.23
N LEU A 125 -0.99 -4.12 -14.43
CA LEU A 125 0.28 -4.57 -15.00
C LEU A 125 1.12 -5.38 -14.01
N TYR A 126 0.82 -5.30 -12.70
CA TYR A 126 1.61 -5.93 -11.64
C TYR A 126 3.10 -5.53 -11.66
N ASP A 127 3.37 -4.24 -11.81
CA ASP A 127 4.71 -3.70 -12.02
C ASP A 127 5.09 -2.70 -10.92
N ALA A 128 6.17 -2.96 -10.20
CA ALA A 128 6.60 -2.08 -9.10
C ALA A 128 7.04 -0.69 -9.58
N HIS A 129 7.44 -0.56 -10.85
CA HIS A 129 8.09 0.65 -11.38
C HIS A 129 7.16 1.53 -12.21
N LEU A 130 5.99 1.01 -12.60
CA LEU A 130 4.95 1.79 -13.27
C LEU A 130 3.78 1.97 -12.31
N ASN A 131 3.65 3.19 -11.77
CA ASN A 131 2.58 3.56 -10.86
C ASN A 131 1.93 4.87 -11.33
N TYR A 132 0.64 5.00 -11.02
CA TYR A 132 -0.09 6.25 -11.12
C TYR A 132 -0.72 6.52 -9.76
N GLU A 133 -0.19 7.50 -9.05
CA GLU A 133 -0.60 7.82 -7.67
C GLU A 133 -1.00 9.30 -7.63
N PRO A 134 -2.28 9.61 -7.91
CA PRO A 134 -2.75 10.98 -7.84
C PRO A 134 -2.74 11.44 -6.37
N ASN A 135 -1.79 12.31 -6.01
CA ASN A 135 -1.61 12.78 -4.63
C ASN A 135 -2.91 13.30 -4.00
N CYS A 136 -3.70 14.02 -4.80
CA CYS A 136 -5.03 14.55 -4.47
C CYS A 136 -6.01 13.50 -3.93
N TYR A 137 -5.81 12.21 -4.21
CA TYR A 137 -6.79 11.17 -3.90
C TYR A 137 -6.22 9.92 -3.23
N THR A 138 -4.92 9.64 -3.38
CA THR A 138 -4.35 8.34 -2.96
C THR A 138 -3.14 8.43 -2.06
N SER A 139 -2.21 9.36 -2.30
CA SER A 139 -0.92 9.36 -1.59
C SER A 139 -1.05 9.84 -0.14
N ASN A 140 -1.97 10.76 0.14
CA ASN A 140 -2.19 11.34 1.46
C ASN A 140 -3.45 10.80 2.17
N TRP A 141 -4.17 9.90 1.51
CA TRP A 141 -5.30 9.16 2.09
C TRP A 141 -4.92 7.72 2.34
N TYR A 142 -5.30 7.20 3.49
CA TYR A 142 -5.20 5.77 3.72
C TYR A 142 -6.29 5.24 4.65
N TRP A 143 -6.68 3.99 4.41
CA TRP A 143 -7.69 3.27 5.18
C TRP A 143 -7.03 2.03 5.79
N GLU A 144 -7.13 1.89 7.10
CA GLU A 144 -6.53 0.78 7.85
C GLU A 144 -7.57 -0.18 8.41
N GLN A 145 -7.29 -1.48 8.30
CA GLN A 145 -7.98 -2.51 9.09
C GLN A 145 -7.29 -2.68 10.44
N ALA A 146 -8.09 -2.79 11.51
CA ALA A 146 -7.56 -2.93 12.86
C ALA A 146 -6.93 -4.30 13.17
N LEU A 147 -7.18 -5.32 12.35
CA LEU A 147 -6.53 -6.64 12.45
C LEU A 147 -5.34 -6.71 11.49
N LEU A 148 -4.15 -6.81 12.05
CA LEU A 148 -2.92 -7.00 11.28
C LEU A 148 -2.77 -8.51 11.02
N LEU A 149 -2.68 -8.94 9.76
CA LEU A 149 -2.81 -10.37 9.39
C LEU A 149 -1.50 -10.92 8.84
N TYR A 150 -1.23 -12.19 9.11
CA TYR A 150 -0.13 -12.96 8.55
C TYR A 150 -0.58 -14.39 8.17
N ALA A 151 0.26 -15.14 7.44
CA ALA A 151 -0.11 -16.47 6.95
C ALA A 151 0.98 -17.53 7.21
N PRO A 152 1.13 -18.00 8.47
CA PRO A 152 2.14 -18.99 8.80
C PRO A 152 1.79 -20.36 8.20
N VAL A 153 2.83 -21.15 7.94
CA VAL A 153 2.71 -22.57 7.61
C VAL A 153 3.06 -23.39 8.85
N VAL A 154 2.05 -24.00 9.48
CA VAL A 154 2.22 -24.85 10.67
C VAL A 154 1.80 -26.26 10.30
N ASN A 155 2.69 -27.24 10.49
CA ASN A 155 2.45 -28.65 10.15
C ASN A 155 1.95 -28.86 8.70
N GLY A 156 2.51 -28.09 7.75
CA GLY A 156 2.13 -28.15 6.34
C GLY A 156 0.81 -27.47 5.98
N LYS A 157 0.06 -26.92 6.95
CA LYS A 157 -1.15 -26.12 6.71
C LYS A 157 -0.80 -24.64 6.77
N GLN A 158 -1.12 -23.90 5.71
CA GLN A 158 -1.12 -22.44 5.72
C GLN A 158 -2.50 -21.92 6.15
N SER A 159 -2.53 -20.97 7.08
CA SER A 159 -3.77 -20.36 7.60
C SER A 159 -3.60 -18.86 7.74
N ILE A 160 -4.66 -18.06 7.60
CA ILE A 160 -4.60 -16.63 7.94
C ILE A 160 -4.78 -16.48 9.45
N LYS A 161 -3.91 -15.70 10.09
CA LYS A 161 -3.97 -15.43 11.54
C LYS A 161 -3.77 -13.95 11.82
N VAL A 162 -4.23 -13.53 13.00
CA VAL A 162 -3.96 -12.18 13.51
C VAL A 162 -2.53 -12.13 14.05
N PHE A 163 -1.71 -11.28 13.45
CA PHE A 163 -0.33 -11.00 13.84
C PHE A 163 -0.30 -10.06 15.05
N ASP A 164 -0.96 -8.90 14.92
CA ASP A 164 -1.14 -7.91 15.98
C ASP A 164 -2.42 -7.11 15.70
N VAL A 165 -2.71 -6.10 16.51
CA VAL A 165 -3.89 -5.25 16.42
C VAL A 165 -3.53 -3.77 16.52
N LEU A 166 -4.25 -2.93 15.78
CA LEU A 166 -4.16 -1.47 15.94
C LEU A 166 -4.88 -1.05 17.22
N LYS A 167 -4.10 -0.82 18.28
CA LYS A 167 -4.60 -0.46 19.61
C LYS A 167 -5.18 0.96 19.60
N ASN A 168 -6.14 1.21 20.49
CA ASN A 168 -6.73 2.52 20.80
C ASN A 168 -7.61 3.17 19.72
N TYR A 169 -7.79 2.55 18.54
CA TYR A 169 -8.72 3.05 17.52
C TYR A 169 -10.12 2.45 17.63
N ILE A 170 -10.21 1.14 17.92
CA ILE A 170 -11.47 0.41 17.99
C ILE A 170 -11.53 -0.37 19.31
N PRO A 171 -12.40 -0.01 20.27
CA PRO A 171 -12.44 -0.63 21.60
C PRO A 171 -12.64 -2.15 21.62
N SER A 172 -13.36 -2.70 20.63
CA SER A 172 -13.60 -4.14 20.52
C SER A 172 -12.40 -4.94 20.03
N VAL A 173 -11.34 -4.27 19.58
CA VAL A 173 -10.13 -4.90 19.04
C VAL A 173 -9.04 -4.81 20.11
N THR A 174 -8.69 -5.95 20.71
CA THR A 174 -7.68 -6.00 21.78
C THR A 174 -6.64 -7.07 21.50
N ALA A 175 -5.52 -7.02 22.23
CA ALA A 175 -4.38 -7.93 22.04
C ALA A 175 -4.71 -9.42 22.28
N ASN A 176 -5.87 -9.73 22.89
CA ASN A 176 -6.33 -11.12 23.04
C ASN A 176 -6.71 -11.79 21.70
N LEU A 177 -6.82 -11.02 20.62
CA LEU A 177 -7.11 -11.52 19.27
C LEU A 177 -5.86 -12.04 18.55
N VAL A 178 -4.66 -11.74 19.07
CA VAL A 178 -3.39 -12.22 18.50
C VAL A 178 -3.40 -13.76 18.44
N ASP A 179 -2.88 -14.29 17.33
CA ASP A 179 -2.84 -15.71 16.97
C ASP A 179 -4.18 -16.41 16.75
N CYS A 180 -5.31 -15.70 16.82
CA CYS A 180 -6.58 -16.25 16.35
C CYS A 180 -6.53 -16.52 14.83
N GLU A 181 -7.01 -17.69 14.41
CA GLU A 181 -7.18 -18.01 12.99
C GLU A 181 -8.35 -17.20 12.43
N VAL A 182 -8.09 -16.43 11.38
CA VAL A 182 -9.15 -15.78 10.60
C VAL A 182 -9.69 -16.83 9.64
N VAL A 183 -10.88 -17.35 9.94
CA VAL A 183 -11.48 -18.43 9.14
C VAL A 183 -12.26 -17.85 7.95
N GLU A 184 -12.97 -16.75 8.17
CA GLU A 184 -13.76 -16.08 7.12
C GLU A 184 -13.52 -14.57 7.16
N ILE A 185 -13.50 -13.97 5.97
CA ILE A 185 -13.63 -12.54 5.74
C ILE A 185 -14.87 -12.38 4.85
N ASP A 186 -15.86 -11.66 5.35
CA ASP A 186 -17.13 -11.39 4.66
C ASP A 186 -17.82 -12.65 4.14
N ASP A 187 -17.98 -13.62 5.04
CA ASP A 187 -18.64 -14.91 4.78
C ASP A 187 -17.92 -15.79 3.73
N LYS A 188 -16.68 -15.45 3.38
CA LYS A 188 -15.84 -16.21 2.45
C LYS A 188 -14.58 -16.71 3.17
N PRO A 189 -14.00 -17.85 2.78
CA PRO A 189 -12.76 -18.34 3.37
C PRO A 189 -11.66 -17.27 3.32
N ALA A 190 -11.09 -16.92 4.48
CA ALA A 190 -10.19 -15.77 4.60
C ALA A 190 -8.99 -15.89 3.66
N PHE A 191 -8.38 -17.07 3.58
CA PHE A 191 -7.26 -17.34 2.68
C PHE A 191 -7.60 -17.03 1.22
N LYS A 192 -8.80 -17.43 0.78
CA LYS A 192 -9.28 -17.15 -0.57
C LYS A 192 -9.49 -15.65 -0.80
N VAL A 193 -10.04 -14.93 0.19
CA VAL A 193 -10.21 -13.47 0.09
C VAL A 193 -8.88 -12.75 -0.09
N ILE A 194 -7.83 -13.12 0.67
CA ILE A 194 -6.50 -12.54 0.51
C ILE A 194 -5.88 -12.90 -0.84
N VAL A 195 -6.04 -14.13 -1.32
CA VAL A 195 -5.57 -14.54 -2.65
C VAL A 195 -6.28 -13.77 -3.76
N ASP A 196 -7.61 -13.65 -3.70
CA ASP A 196 -8.39 -12.90 -4.69
C ASP A 196 -8.00 -11.41 -4.65
N PHE A 197 -7.81 -10.85 -3.46
CA PHE A 197 -7.27 -9.50 -3.30
C PHE A 197 -5.88 -9.36 -3.97
N ALA A 198 -4.96 -10.29 -3.71
CA ALA A 198 -3.62 -10.27 -4.30
C ALA A 198 -3.65 -10.42 -5.84
N LYS A 199 -4.65 -11.12 -6.39
CA LYS A 199 -4.88 -11.18 -7.84
C LYS A 199 -5.40 -9.86 -8.38
N GLU A 200 -6.38 -9.25 -7.74
CA GLU A 200 -7.11 -8.12 -8.33
C GLU A 200 -6.46 -6.76 -8.05
N LYS A 201 -5.76 -6.64 -6.93
CA LYS A 201 -5.37 -5.36 -6.34
C LYS A 201 -3.93 -5.31 -5.83
N GLY A 202 -3.17 -6.40 -5.92
CA GLY A 202 -1.78 -6.49 -5.45
C GLY A 202 -0.74 -5.83 -6.36
N GLY A 203 -1.10 -4.80 -7.13
CA GLY A 203 -0.51 -4.30 -8.39
C GLY A 203 1.00 -4.03 -8.52
N LYS A 204 1.84 -4.35 -7.52
CA LYS A 204 3.27 -4.03 -7.50
C LYS A 204 4.20 -5.20 -7.87
N TYR A 205 3.72 -6.45 -7.90
CA TYR A 205 4.59 -7.62 -8.09
C TYR A 205 4.04 -8.61 -9.11
N LYS A 206 4.87 -9.12 -10.03
CA LYS A 206 4.44 -10.07 -11.07
C LYS A 206 4.04 -11.44 -10.50
N ASP A 207 4.74 -11.93 -9.49
CA ASP A 207 4.46 -13.22 -8.86
C ASP A 207 3.30 -13.12 -7.86
N LEU A 208 2.34 -14.05 -7.96
CA LEU A 208 1.16 -14.05 -7.12
C LEU A 208 1.46 -14.34 -5.64
N ASN A 209 2.43 -15.21 -5.34
CA ASN A 209 2.81 -15.50 -3.95
C ASN A 209 3.49 -14.29 -3.31
N VAL A 210 4.29 -13.54 -4.08
CA VAL A 210 4.84 -12.26 -3.61
C VAL A 210 3.71 -11.25 -3.34
N ARG A 211 2.72 -11.12 -4.24
CA ARG A 211 1.54 -10.26 -3.99
C ARG A 211 0.74 -10.71 -2.77
N PHE A 212 0.59 -12.02 -2.55
CA PHE A 212 -0.08 -12.57 -1.36
C PHE A 212 0.68 -12.20 -0.09
N ASN A 213 1.99 -12.37 -0.06
CA ASN A 213 2.82 -11.98 1.08
C ASN A 213 2.78 -10.46 1.31
N ALA A 214 2.86 -9.66 0.25
CA ALA A 214 2.75 -8.20 0.32
C ALA A 214 1.33 -7.70 0.68
N ALA A 215 0.31 -8.54 0.55
CA ALA A 215 -1.02 -8.26 1.10
C ALA A 215 -1.04 -8.40 2.61
N LEU A 216 -0.14 -9.16 3.21
CA LEU A 216 -0.10 -9.44 4.64
C LEU A 216 1.00 -8.62 5.32
N MET A 217 0.92 -8.55 6.65
CA MET A 217 2.00 -8.01 7.46
C MET A 217 3.30 -8.72 7.15
N THR A 218 4.36 -7.94 6.97
CA THR A 218 5.70 -8.46 7.10
C THR A 218 6.34 -7.84 8.32
N ASN A 219 6.80 -8.70 9.23
CA ASN A 219 7.62 -8.26 10.34
C ASN A 219 9.06 -8.06 9.85
N HIS A 220 9.81 -7.21 10.54
CA HIS A 220 11.26 -7.10 10.39
C HIS A 220 11.76 -6.40 9.12
N ARG A 221 11.21 -5.22 8.77
CA ARG A 221 12.01 -4.31 7.93
C ARG A 221 13.11 -3.72 8.82
N TYR A 222 14.36 -4.07 8.56
CA TYR A 222 15.47 -3.43 9.23
C TYR A 222 15.76 -2.10 8.54
N ASP A 223 15.57 -1.01 9.26
CA ASP A 223 15.91 0.33 8.80
C ASP A 223 16.75 1.03 9.88
N SER A 224 17.90 1.55 9.48
CA SER A 224 18.71 2.45 10.31
C SER A 224 19.00 1.93 11.73
N GLY A 225 19.21 0.62 11.89
CA GLY A 225 19.53 0.03 13.18
C GLY A 225 18.34 -0.54 13.96
N LYS A 226 17.11 -0.42 13.46
CA LYS A 226 15.88 -0.85 14.15
C LYS A 226 15.02 -1.70 13.24
N TYR A 227 14.24 -2.60 13.83
CA TYR A 227 13.19 -3.31 13.13
C TYR A 227 11.89 -2.51 13.23
N GLU A 228 11.27 -2.28 12.08
CA GLU A 228 9.97 -1.62 11.95
C GLU A 228 8.93 -2.61 11.45
N GLU A 229 7.68 -2.38 11.85
CA GLU A 229 6.53 -3.11 11.35
C GLU A 229 6.17 -2.56 9.96
N TYR A 230 6.02 -3.46 8.99
CA TYR A 230 5.59 -3.08 7.66
C TYR A 230 4.19 -3.63 7.40
N TYR A 231 3.24 -2.71 7.28
CA TYR A 231 1.84 -3.06 7.07
C TYR A 231 1.61 -3.57 5.65
N GLY A 232 0.95 -4.71 5.55
CA GLY A 232 0.57 -5.30 4.28
C GLY A 232 -0.47 -4.44 3.56
N SER A 233 -0.50 -4.57 2.23
CA SER A 233 -1.47 -3.83 1.43
C SER A 233 -2.91 -4.18 1.78
N TRP A 234 -3.23 -5.38 2.31
CA TRP A 234 -4.59 -5.70 2.82
C TRP A 234 -4.99 -4.78 3.97
N GLN A 235 -4.06 -4.57 4.90
CA GLN A 235 -4.25 -3.77 6.10
C GLN A 235 -4.36 -2.30 5.74
N VAL A 236 -3.44 -1.77 4.94
CA VAL A 236 -3.39 -0.35 4.56
C VAL A 236 -3.74 -0.18 3.10
N ARG A 237 -4.84 0.52 2.83
CA ARG A 237 -5.28 0.87 1.48
C ARG A 237 -4.92 2.32 1.18
N HIS A 238 -4.37 2.54 -0.01
CA HIS A 238 -4.28 3.88 -0.62
C HIS A 238 -5.36 4.09 -1.71
N GLN A 239 -6.19 3.07 -1.94
CA GLN A 239 -7.42 3.17 -2.72
C GLN A 239 -8.60 3.08 -1.77
N LEU A 240 -9.64 3.90 -1.98
CA LEU A 240 -10.87 3.84 -1.21
C LEU A 240 -11.41 2.39 -1.22
N PRO A 241 -11.57 1.76 -0.04
CA PRO A 241 -12.18 0.44 0.05
C PRO A 241 -13.58 0.42 -0.56
N THR A 242 -13.97 -0.68 -1.19
CA THR A 242 -15.27 -0.77 -1.89
C THR A 242 -16.48 -0.74 -0.96
N LYS A 243 -16.27 -0.86 0.35
CA LYS A 243 -17.32 -0.86 1.37
C LYS A 243 -16.80 -0.37 2.73
N PRO A 244 -17.68 0.14 3.61
CA PRO A 244 -17.29 0.74 4.88
C PRO A 244 -16.88 -0.26 5.96
N LEU A 245 -17.41 -1.49 5.91
CA LEU A 245 -17.24 -2.48 6.96
C LEU A 245 -16.68 -3.79 6.41
N THR A 246 -15.82 -4.43 7.19
CA THR A 246 -15.27 -5.76 6.93
C THR A 246 -15.65 -6.70 8.07
N LYS A 247 -16.28 -7.84 7.74
CA LYS A 247 -16.65 -8.84 8.71
C LYS A 247 -15.57 -9.91 8.82
N TYR A 248 -15.09 -10.19 10.03
CA TYR A 248 -14.14 -11.24 10.33
C TYR A 248 -14.79 -12.29 11.23
N LYS A 249 -14.58 -13.56 10.89
CA LYS A 249 -14.86 -14.68 11.78
C LYS A 249 -13.53 -15.28 12.22
N LEU A 250 -13.34 -15.33 13.53
CA LEU A 250 -12.10 -15.73 14.18
C LEU A 250 -12.31 -17.02 14.96
N GLN A 251 -11.31 -17.90 14.93
CA GLN A 251 -11.19 -19.09 15.77
C GLN A 251 -9.94 -18.93 16.63
N CYS A 252 -10.11 -18.56 17.89
CA CYS A 252 -8.99 -18.35 18.81
C CYS A 252 -8.54 -19.67 19.48
N PRO A 253 -7.26 -19.80 19.86
CA PRO A 253 -6.73 -20.98 20.58
C PRO A 253 -7.55 -21.33 21.84
N ASN A 254 -8.10 -20.30 22.52
CA ASN A 254 -8.92 -20.45 23.73
C ASN A 254 -10.42 -20.75 23.45
N LYS A 255 -10.73 -21.38 22.30
CA LYS A 255 -11.98 -22.07 21.93
C LYS A 255 -13.31 -21.28 21.97
N LYS A 256 -13.32 -20.00 21.61
CA LYS A 256 -14.56 -19.33 21.16
C LYS A 256 -14.41 -18.87 19.72
N VAL A 257 -15.41 -19.20 18.90
CA VAL A 257 -15.61 -18.52 17.62
C VAL A 257 -16.09 -17.12 17.94
N GLN A 258 -15.44 -16.11 17.38
CA GLN A 258 -15.86 -14.72 17.50
C GLN A 258 -16.12 -14.15 16.12
N THR A 259 -17.18 -13.34 16.00
CA THR A 259 -17.41 -12.54 14.80
C THR A 259 -17.26 -11.07 15.14
N LEU A 260 -16.46 -10.37 14.35
CA LEU A 260 -16.22 -8.93 14.45
C LEU A 260 -16.66 -8.28 13.14
N THR A 261 -17.34 -7.15 13.22
CA THR A 261 -17.58 -6.30 12.05
C THR A 261 -16.85 -5.00 12.32
N LEU A 262 -15.80 -4.75 11.54
CA LEU A 262 -14.87 -3.66 11.80
C LEU A 262 -14.99 -2.60 10.70
N PRO A 263 -15.08 -1.30 11.06
CA PRO A 263 -14.92 -0.22 10.10
C PRO A 263 -13.47 -0.11 9.63
N TRP A 264 -13.27 0.64 8.55
CA TRP A 264 -11.96 1.17 8.21
C TRP A 264 -11.62 2.33 9.12
N ILE A 265 -10.39 2.34 9.68
CA ILE A 265 -9.82 3.52 10.31
C ILE A 265 -9.29 4.40 9.19
N VAL A 266 -9.91 5.56 8.98
CA VAL A 266 -9.59 6.43 7.85
C VAL A 266 -8.67 7.54 8.32
N PHE A 267 -7.59 7.76 7.59
CA PHE A 267 -6.66 8.86 7.79
C PHE A 267 -6.74 9.79 6.59
N ALA A 268 -7.07 11.04 6.87
CA ALA A 268 -7.15 12.10 5.88
C ALA A 268 -5.82 12.87 5.79
N PRO A 269 -5.58 13.62 4.70
CA PRO A 269 -4.40 14.43 4.54
C PRO A 269 -4.21 15.41 5.71
N ARG A 270 -2.95 15.67 6.05
CA ARG A 270 -2.58 16.53 7.19
C ARG A 270 -2.53 18.02 6.85
N SER A 271 -2.76 18.42 5.60
CA SER A 271 -2.78 19.84 5.24
C SER A 271 -3.90 20.59 5.95
N ASP A 272 -3.71 21.90 6.03
CA ASP A 272 -4.68 22.80 6.62
C ASP A 272 -5.72 23.21 5.57
N TYR A 273 -6.78 22.40 5.47
CA TYR A 273 -7.99 22.69 4.72
C TYR A 273 -9.22 22.66 5.63
N ASN A 274 -10.25 23.42 5.24
CA ASN A 274 -11.51 23.55 5.99
C ASN A 274 -12.74 23.21 5.14
N ASP A 275 -12.60 23.10 3.82
CA ASP A 275 -13.66 22.83 2.84
C ASP A 275 -13.05 22.20 1.56
N SER A 276 -13.88 21.89 0.56
CA SER A 276 -13.41 21.27 -0.67
C SER A 276 -12.50 22.19 -1.49
N ALA A 277 -12.72 23.51 -1.46
CA ALA A 277 -11.92 24.47 -2.22
C ALA A 277 -10.49 24.59 -1.68
N SER A 278 -10.35 24.73 -0.37
CA SER A 278 -9.06 24.74 0.33
C SER A 278 -8.38 23.37 0.32
N TYR A 279 -9.14 22.27 0.33
CA TYR A 279 -8.59 20.94 0.12
C TYR A 279 -7.94 20.86 -1.27
N PHE A 280 -8.68 21.25 -2.31
CA PHE A 280 -8.18 21.19 -3.69
C PHE A 280 -6.92 22.03 -3.87
N SER A 281 -6.87 23.23 -3.29
CA SER A 281 -5.69 24.10 -3.41
C SER A 281 -4.45 23.56 -2.70
N GLN A 282 -4.62 22.76 -1.64
CA GLN A 282 -3.50 22.22 -0.86
C GLN A 282 -3.04 20.85 -1.35
N GLU A 283 -3.97 19.98 -1.73
CA GLU A 283 -3.72 18.56 -2.04
C GLU A 283 -3.68 18.26 -3.54
N CYS A 284 -4.35 19.09 -4.36
CA CYS A 284 -4.61 18.78 -5.77
C CYS A 284 -3.94 19.77 -6.72
N ALA A 285 -3.94 21.06 -6.39
CA ALA A 285 -3.29 22.07 -7.19
C ALA A 285 -1.76 21.88 -7.16
N VAL A 286 -1.17 21.73 -8.35
CA VAL A 286 0.28 21.70 -8.49
C VAL A 286 0.84 23.08 -8.10
N ARG A 287 1.70 23.14 -7.08
CA ARG A 287 2.50 24.34 -6.83
C ARG A 287 3.36 24.60 -8.07
N ALA A 288 3.35 25.83 -8.58
CA ALA A 288 4.19 26.20 -9.72
C ALA A 288 5.62 25.69 -9.50
N PRO A 289 6.24 25.01 -10.48
CA PRO A 289 7.54 24.39 -10.28
C PRO A 289 8.53 25.48 -9.85
N VAL A 290 9.07 25.35 -8.64
CA VAL A 290 10.31 26.03 -8.28
C VAL A 290 11.34 25.54 -9.29
N GLN A 291 11.98 26.44 -10.02
CA GLN A 291 13.03 26.11 -10.98
C GLN A 291 14.12 25.29 -10.29
N MET A 292 14.03 23.95 -10.35
CA MET A 292 15.13 23.09 -9.99
C MET A 292 16.06 23.04 -11.20
N ALA A 293 17.26 23.58 -11.04
CA ALA A 293 18.33 23.42 -12.02
C ALA A 293 18.59 21.92 -12.22
N SER A 294 18.21 21.37 -13.37
CA SER A 294 18.45 19.97 -13.72
C SER A 294 19.95 19.77 -13.94
N LYS A 295 20.67 19.22 -12.94
CA LYS A 295 21.96 18.59 -13.20
C LYS A 295 21.70 17.22 -13.81
N LEU A 296 21.69 17.16 -15.14
CA LEU A 296 21.76 15.90 -15.89
C LEU A 296 23.03 15.15 -15.45
N ARG A 297 22.87 14.03 -14.73
CA ARG A 297 23.96 13.06 -14.57
C ARG A 297 23.89 12.11 -15.76
N GLN A 298 24.91 12.15 -16.60
CA GLN A 298 25.14 11.09 -17.60
C GLN A 298 25.45 9.78 -16.87
N PHE A 299 24.61 8.77 -17.10
CA PHE A 299 24.93 7.40 -16.73
C PHE A 299 25.87 6.82 -17.79
N HIS A 300 27.03 6.32 -17.37
CA HIS A 300 27.88 5.50 -18.23
C HIS A 300 27.36 4.06 -18.21
N GLU A 301 27.07 3.51 -19.38
CA GLU A 301 26.78 2.08 -19.53
C GLU A 301 28.04 1.26 -19.24
N VAL A 302 27.92 0.28 -18.34
CA VAL A 302 28.94 -0.75 -18.12
C VAL A 302 28.48 -1.99 -18.89
N PRO A 303 29.32 -2.59 -19.76
CA PRO A 303 28.97 -3.82 -20.47
C PRO A 303 28.71 -4.95 -19.47
N SER A 304 27.56 -5.62 -19.59
CA SER A 304 27.23 -6.81 -18.82
C SER A 304 27.72 -8.06 -19.54
N THR A 305 28.45 -8.93 -18.83
CA THR A 305 28.77 -10.29 -19.29
C THR A 305 27.62 -11.24 -18.93
N PRO A 306 27.36 -12.30 -19.73
CA PRO A 306 26.32 -13.27 -19.43
C PRO A 306 26.73 -14.09 -18.18
N ILE A 307 25.90 -14.02 -17.13
CA ILE A 307 26.03 -14.88 -15.95
C ILE A 307 25.04 -16.04 -16.12
N GLU A 308 25.50 -17.27 -15.85
CA GLU A 308 24.69 -18.50 -15.83
C GLU A 308 23.42 -18.36 -14.99
N ASP A 309 22.37 -19.08 -15.37
CA ASP A 309 21.05 -19.05 -14.72
C ASP A 309 21.13 -19.43 -13.23
N PRO A 310 21.02 -18.46 -12.30
CA PRO A 310 21.16 -18.71 -10.86
C PRO A 310 19.95 -19.43 -10.26
N ARG A 311 18.89 -19.68 -11.06
CA ARG A 311 17.67 -20.39 -10.63
C ARG A 311 17.91 -21.85 -10.27
N SER A 312 19.03 -22.44 -10.68
CA SER A 312 19.38 -23.83 -10.35
C SER A 312 19.77 -24.06 -8.89
N LEU A 313 20.00 -22.99 -8.11
CA LEU A 313 20.49 -23.05 -6.73
C LEU A 313 19.45 -22.72 -5.65
N LEU A 314 18.19 -22.46 -6.03
CA LEU A 314 17.15 -22.08 -5.08
C LEU A 314 16.64 -23.32 -4.30
N GLY A 315 17.06 -23.44 -3.04
CA GLY A 315 16.55 -24.44 -2.10
C GLY A 315 15.09 -24.21 -1.72
N LYS A 316 14.39 -25.29 -1.34
CA LYS A 316 13.00 -25.24 -0.84
C LYS A 316 12.95 -24.57 0.53
N ALA A 317 11.99 -23.67 0.74
CA ALA A 317 11.74 -23.05 2.04
C ALA A 317 11.42 -24.10 3.11
N GLY A 318 12.11 -24.05 4.25
CA GLY A 318 11.89 -24.94 5.38
C GLY A 318 10.65 -24.55 6.21
N PRO A 319 10.20 -25.44 7.11
CA PRO A 319 9.10 -25.15 8.03
C PRO A 319 9.50 -24.05 9.03
N ALA A 320 8.69 -22.99 9.13
CA ALA A 320 8.88 -21.93 10.10
C ALA A 320 8.25 -22.30 11.45
N HIS A 321 9.04 -22.24 12.53
CA HIS A 321 8.51 -22.18 13.89
C HIS A 321 8.47 -20.70 14.28
N VAL A 322 7.30 -20.12 14.50
CA VAL A 322 7.19 -18.70 14.84
C VAL A 322 6.83 -18.55 16.31
N LEU A 323 7.76 -18.03 17.10
CA LEU A 323 7.47 -17.28 18.32
C LEU A 323 7.35 -15.81 17.92
N HIS A 324 6.21 -15.17 18.24
CA HIS A 324 5.85 -13.80 17.86
C HIS A 324 6.29 -12.73 18.86
N GLN A 325 7.41 -12.93 19.55
CA GLN A 325 7.97 -11.83 20.34
C GLN A 325 9.01 -11.09 19.50
N HIS A 326 8.95 -9.75 19.56
CA HIS A 326 9.88 -8.78 18.94
C HIS A 326 11.33 -8.91 19.42
N ASP A 327 11.68 -10.04 20.02
CA ASP A 327 12.97 -10.27 20.59
C ASP A 327 13.85 -10.89 19.50
N VAL A 328 14.88 -10.12 19.14
CA VAL A 328 16.12 -10.70 18.63
C VAL A 328 16.38 -11.96 19.46
N ALA A 329 16.47 -13.12 18.80
CA ALA A 329 16.58 -14.40 19.51
C ALA A 329 17.55 -14.25 20.68
N SER A 330 17.17 -14.68 21.88
CA SER A 330 17.91 -14.38 23.12
C SER A 330 19.38 -14.82 23.10
N ASN A 331 19.73 -15.64 22.11
CA ASN A 331 21.05 -16.14 21.81
C ASN A 331 21.74 -15.44 20.62
N TYR A 332 21.21 -14.38 20.02
CA TYR A 332 21.90 -13.65 18.95
C TYR A 332 22.98 -12.73 19.52
N THR A 333 24.18 -12.82 18.94
CA THR A 333 25.32 -11.98 19.30
C THR A 333 25.70 -11.08 18.13
N LEU A 334 25.56 -9.77 18.33
CA LEU A 334 25.89 -8.74 17.36
C LEU A 334 27.41 -8.63 17.19
N ILE A 335 27.87 -8.57 15.93
CA ILE A 335 29.26 -8.26 15.57
C ILE A 335 29.38 -6.80 15.16
N THR A 336 28.51 -6.38 14.24
CA THR A 336 28.46 -5.00 13.75
C THR A 336 27.13 -4.75 13.06
N SER A 337 26.75 -3.48 12.98
CA SER A 337 25.59 -3.05 12.21
C SER A 337 25.81 -1.66 11.62
N ASP A 338 25.06 -1.37 10.57
CA ASP A 338 24.86 -0.03 10.02
C ASP A 338 23.45 0.06 9.42
N GLU A 339 23.22 1.01 8.49
CA GLU A 339 21.96 1.16 7.79
C GLU A 339 21.66 -0.01 6.84
N MET A 340 22.69 -0.54 6.15
CA MET A 340 22.54 -1.61 5.16
C MET A 340 22.60 -3.00 5.77
N PHE A 341 23.51 -3.22 6.72
CA PHE A 341 23.87 -4.53 7.21
C PHE A 341 23.66 -4.68 8.71
N LEU A 342 23.20 -5.87 9.08
CA LEU A 342 23.22 -6.37 10.46
C LEU A 342 23.95 -7.71 10.47
N PHE A 343 25.10 -7.75 11.15
CA PHE A 343 25.94 -8.93 11.27
C PHE A 343 25.90 -9.46 12.70
N GLY A 344 25.65 -10.77 12.82
CA GLY A 344 25.75 -11.46 14.09
C GLY A 344 25.66 -12.95 13.91
N TYR A 345 25.56 -13.68 15.01
CA TYR A 345 25.48 -15.13 14.99
C TYR A 345 24.64 -15.61 16.17
N LEU A 346 24.08 -16.80 16.06
CA LEU A 346 23.35 -17.41 17.15
C LEU A 346 24.35 -18.16 18.06
N SER A 347 24.57 -17.60 19.24
CA SER A 347 25.18 -18.24 20.41
C SER A 347 24.30 -19.40 20.92
N LYS A 348 24.82 -20.23 21.79
CA LYS A 348 24.31 -21.58 22.07
C LYS A 348 22.84 -21.64 22.57
N GLY A 349 22.01 -22.39 21.85
CA GLY A 349 20.68 -22.91 22.20
C GLY A 349 20.41 -24.15 21.32
N THR A 350 19.60 -25.12 21.76
CA THR A 350 19.41 -26.41 21.07
C THR A 350 18.93 -26.21 19.62
N GLY A 351 19.82 -26.36 18.62
CA GLY A 351 19.44 -26.41 17.20
C GLY A 351 20.37 -25.72 16.19
N VAL A 352 21.31 -24.85 16.60
CA VAL A 352 22.22 -24.17 15.65
C VAL A 352 23.68 -24.48 15.98
N SER A 353 24.40 -25.13 15.04
CA SER A 353 25.84 -25.37 15.16
C SER A 353 26.60 -24.04 15.21
N HIS A 354 27.64 -23.94 16.04
CA HIS A 354 28.42 -22.73 16.40
C HIS A 354 29.25 -22.13 15.23
N LYS A 355 28.81 -22.36 14.00
CA LYS A 355 29.48 -22.06 12.76
C LYS A 355 28.54 -21.34 11.78
N THR A 356 27.39 -20.87 12.23
CA THR A 356 26.41 -20.18 11.38
C THR A 356 26.29 -18.71 11.78
N GLY A 357 26.72 -17.82 10.89
CA GLY A 357 26.51 -16.38 10.99
C GLY A 357 25.24 -15.97 10.26
N ILE A 358 24.71 -14.82 10.64
CA ILE A 358 23.55 -14.16 10.02
C ILE A 358 24.03 -12.81 9.50
N MET A 359 23.84 -12.61 8.20
CA MET A 359 24.05 -11.33 7.53
C MET A 359 22.69 -10.89 6.98
N HIS A 360 22.03 -9.99 7.69
CA HIS A 360 20.81 -9.36 7.24
C HIS A 360 21.14 -8.11 6.44
N ILE A 361 20.48 -7.93 5.29
CA ILE A 361 20.69 -6.81 4.37
C ILE A 361 19.36 -6.05 4.26
N GLY A 362 19.23 -4.94 5.00
CA GLY A 362 17.98 -4.19 5.11
C GLY A 362 17.67 -3.27 3.92
N THR A 363 18.70 -2.77 3.23
CA THR A 363 18.56 -1.89 2.06
C THR A 363 19.68 -2.11 1.05
N PHE A 364 19.45 -1.80 -0.22
CA PHE A 364 20.52 -1.69 -1.23
C PHE A 364 20.89 -0.24 -1.57
N ALA A 365 20.29 0.74 -0.88
CA ALA A 365 20.52 2.16 -1.09
C ALA A 365 20.86 2.87 0.24
N PRO A 366 21.96 2.50 0.92
CA PRO A 366 22.35 3.21 2.14
C PRO A 366 22.70 4.66 1.85
N SER A 367 22.39 5.55 2.79
CA SER A 367 22.77 6.96 2.75
C SER A 367 24.29 7.18 2.62
N ASN A 368 25.09 6.24 3.14
CA ASN A 368 26.54 6.28 3.07
C ASN A 368 27.12 4.90 2.71
N ILE A 369 27.32 4.68 1.41
CA ILE A 369 27.88 3.43 0.88
C ILE A 369 29.25 3.08 1.47
N THR A 370 30.11 4.07 1.73
CA THR A 370 31.45 3.85 2.29
C THR A 370 31.36 3.26 3.70
N ARG A 371 30.44 3.78 4.53
CA ARG A 371 30.18 3.25 5.88
C ARG A 371 29.64 1.83 5.82
N SER A 372 28.74 1.53 4.88
CA SER A 372 28.21 0.17 4.68
C SER A 372 29.28 -0.81 4.23
N MET A 373 30.20 -0.39 3.36
CA MET A 373 31.35 -1.23 2.96
C MET A 373 32.30 -1.51 4.14
N GLN A 374 32.49 -0.55 5.05
CA GLN A 374 33.24 -0.78 6.29
C GLN A 374 32.53 -1.77 7.21
N ALA A 375 31.21 -1.66 7.35
CA ALA A 375 30.40 -2.59 8.14
C ALA A 375 30.46 -4.01 7.54
N LEU A 376 30.34 -4.15 6.23
CA LEU A 376 30.51 -5.42 5.51
C LEU A 376 31.87 -6.06 5.81
N ASN A 377 32.96 -5.30 5.63
CA ASN A 377 34.31 -5.81 5.87
C ASN A 377 34.52 -6.21 7.35
N LYS A 378 34.03 -5.39 8.28
CA LYS A 378 34.09 -5.67 9.72
C LYS A 378 33.29 -6.93 10.08
N GLY A 379 32.10 -7.09 9.51
CA GLY A 379 31.22 -8.25 9.72
C GLY A 379 31.86 -9.55 9.23
N LEU A 380 32.32 -9.58 7.98
CA LEU A 380 33.00 -10.74 7.39
C LEU A 380 34.31 -11.09 8.11
N THR A 381 35.09 -10.07 8.51
CA THR A 381 36.29 -10.28 9.33
C THR A 381 35.94 -10.86 10.70
N GLY A 382 34.84 -10.40 11.31
CA GLY A 382 34.31 -10.95 12.55
C GLY A 382 33.93 -12.42 12.42
N PHE A 383 33.18 -12.78 11.37
CA PHE A 383 32.86 -14.17 11.04
C PHE A 383 34.11 -15.04 10.88
N LYS A 384 35.11 -14.56 10.15
CA LYS A 384 36.39 -15.28 9.97
C LYS A 384 37.11 -15.52 11.30
N LYS A 385 37.20 -14.50 12.17
CA LYS A 385 37.84 -14.62 13.49
C LYS A 385 37.11 -15.60 14.42
N LEU A 386 35.78 -15.67 14.30
CA LEU A 386 34.92 -16.54 15.10
C LEU A 386 34.82 -17.97 14.54
N GLY A 387 35.43 -18.27 13.39
CA GLY A 387 35.35 -19.59 12.77
C GLY A 387 33.95 -19.92 12.23
N ILE A 388 33.18 -18.91 11.80
CA ILE A 388 31.89 -19.11 11.14
C ILE A 388 32.13 -19.73 9.75
N GLU A 389 31.47 -20.85 9.46
CA GLU A 389 31.63 -21.61 8.19
C GLU A 389 30.40 -21.54 7.28
N LYS A 390 29.24 -21.15 7.84
CA LYS A 390 27.96 -21.01 7.14
C LYS A 390 27.43 -19.61 7.39
N ILE A 391 26.84 -19.00 6.38
CA ILE A 391 26.21 -17.68 6.49
C ILE A 391 24.77 -17.81 6.00
N ILE A 392 23.82 -17.36 6.81
CA ILE A 392 22.47 -17.08 6.38
C ILE A 392 22.48 -15.65 5.84
N LEU A 393 22.27 -15.52 4.53
CA LEU A 393 22.01 -14.24 3.88
C LEU A 393 20.50 -13.99 3.96
N ASP A 394 20.13 -12.98 4.73
CA ASP A 394 18.75 -12.59 4.89
C ASP A 394 18.50 -11.26 4.16
N VAL A 395 17.70 -11.34 3.10
CA VAL A 395 17.23 -10.19 2.31
C VAL A 395 15.72 -10.03 2.42
N GLN A 396 15.09 -10.73 3.38
CA GLN A 396 13.65 -10.58 3.63
C GLN A 396 13.37 -9.12 3.99
N ASN A 397 12.30 -8.56 3.41
CA ASN A 397 11.89 -7.16 3.57
C ASN A 397 12.88 -6.10 3.06
N ASN A 398 13.90 -6.49 2.28
CA ASN A 398 14.70 -5.52 1.52
C ASN A 398 13.91 -5.07 0.29
N GLY A 399 13.50 -3.80 0.26
CA GLY A 399 12.71 -3.23 -0.83
C GLY A 399 13.47 -2.90 -2.11
N GLY A 400 14.79 -3.13 -2.17
CA GLY A 400 15.60 -2.78 -3.34
C GLY A 400 16.18 -1.36 -3.30
N GLN A 401 16.51 -0.83 -4.49
CA GLN A 401 16.72 0.61 -4.69
C GLN A 401 15.45 1.21 -5.30
N PHE A 402 14.68 1.95 -4.51
CA PHE A 402 13.46 2.62 -4.99
C PHE A 402 13.83 3.83 -5.86
N LYS A 403 13.83 3.67 -7.19
CA LYS A 403 13.73 4.79 -8.14
C LYS A 403 12.44 4.62 -8.93
N PHE A 404 11.37 5.27 -8.46
CA PHE A 404 10.10 5.34 -9.17
C PHE A 404 10.23 6.26 -10.39
N ILE A 405 9.58 5.90 -11.49
CA ILE A 405 9.19 6.89 -12.51
C ILE A 405 7.85 7.46 -12.05
N PHE A 406 7.89 8.61 -11.39
CA PHE A 406 6.67 9.33 -11.03
C PHE A 406 6.13 10.03 -12.27
N SER A 407 4.94 9.64 -12.72
CA SER A 407 4.14 10.45 -13.63
C SER A 407 3.15 11.25 -12.80
N CYS A 408 3.52 12.47 -12.40
CA CYS A 408 2.56 13.44 -11.90
C CYS A 408 1.81 14.01 -13.10
N ALA A 409 0.53 13.65 -13.26
CA ALA A 409 -0.31 14.29 -14.26
C ALA A 409 -1.02 15.50 -13.64
N ILE A 410 -1.12 16.56 -14.45
CA ILE A 410 -1.72 17.87 -14.15
C ILE A 410 -3.23 17.76 -14.01
#